data_AF-A0A2X2TB40-F1
#
_entry.id   AF-A0A2X2TB40-F1
#
_cell.length_a   1.000
_cell.length_b   1.000
_cell.length_c   1.000
_cell.angle_alpha   90.00
_cell.angle_beta   90.00
_cell.angle_gamma   90.00
#
_symmetry.space_group_name_H-M   'P 1'
#
loop_
_entity.id
_entity.type
_entity.pdbx_description
1 polymer ?
#
loop_
_entity_poly.entity_id
_entity_poly.type
_entity_poly.pdbx_seq_one_letter_code
_entity_poly.pdbx_strand_id
1 'polypeptide(L)'
;MRREERRFGLHAAPGYQKQQGALYRQLLDTPEVEPAARAEEPAALEGHSQSFGRVLTVLPPDKALLERQGKLSLLSLVVAERWLKQAQLAPGSEGLRAQPLLIPLRLKVSREEHDVLVKYQALLKEMGIEFDTDARQITIRTVPLPLRKQNLQILIHELPGYLAQQADVSASQLALWIARHLASDHEQWSQAQAITLLADVERLCPQLVKSPPGGLLQPVDLQSAMNALKDD
;
A
#
# COMPACT_ATOMS: atom_id res chain seq x y z
N MET A 1 -48.49 5.46 66.05
CA MET A 1 -49.15 6.78 66.17
C MET A 1 -48.23 7.83 65.55
N ARG A 2 -48.84 8.84 64.88
CA ARG A 2 -48.45 10.27 64.71
C ARG A 2 -46.99 10.67 65.00
N ARG A 3 -46.24 11.27 64.04
CA ARG A 3 -46.26 12.71 63.60
C ARG A 3 -45.79 13.67 64.71
N GLU A 4 -45.03 14.74 64.49
CA GLU A 4 -44.39 15.39 63.31
C GLU A 4 -43.16 16.21 63.85
N GLU A 5 -42.30 16.94 63.13
CA GLU A 5 -42.30 17.70 61.86
C GLU A 5 -40.83 17.88 61.34
N ARG A 6 -40.63 18.72 60.31
CA ARG A 6 -39.40 19.36 59.78
C ARG A 6 -38.58 18.58 58.73
N ARG A 7 -38.25 19.16 57.57
CA ARG A 7 -38.69 20.42 56.91
C ARG A 7 -38.39 20.33 55.38
N PHE A 8 -39.14 21.11 54.58
CA PHE A 8 -38.93 21.59 53.19
C PHE A 8 -37.77 21.02 52.33
N GLY A 9 -37.92 20.80 51.02
CA GLY A 9 -39.03 21.08 50.10
C GLY A 9 -38.54 20.95 48.65
N LEU A 10 -39.35 20.35 47.76
CA LEU A 10 -38.91 19.97 46.40
C LEU A 10 -38.66 21.19 45.49
N HIS A 11 -37.55 21.16 44.75
CA HIS A 11 -37.23 22.16 43.75
C HIS A 11 -38.18 22.10 42.55
N ALA A 12 -38.91 23.19 42.29
CA ALA A 12 -39.63 23.40 41.04
C ALA A 12 -38.78 24.23 40.06
N ALA A 13 -38.72 23.82 38.79
CA ALA A 13 -37.86 24.43 37.78
C ALA A 13 -38.32 25.84 37.36
N PRO A 14 -37.41 26.78 37.08
CA PRO A 14 -37.75 28.08 36.51
C PRO A 14 -38.28 27.94 35.07
N GLY A 15 -39.33 28.70 34.76
CA GLY A 15 -40.14 28.50 33.55
C GLY A 15 -39.51 28.97 32.23
N TYR A 16 -39.90 28.30 31.15
CA TYR A 16 -39.54 28.56 29.77
C TYR A 16 -39.92 29.98 29.31
N GLN A 17 -38.92 30.84 29.08
CA GLN A 17 -39.13 32.21 28.59
C GLN A 17 -39.43 32.22 27.08
N LYS A 18 -40.59 32.78 26.70
CA LYS A 18 -41.10 32.80 25.31
C LYS A 18 -40.11 33.34 24.26
N GLN A 19 -39.21 34.24 24.64
CA GLN A 19 -38.17 34.77 23.74
C GLN A 19 -37.10 33.73 23.36
N GLN A 20 -36.69 32.87 24.30
CA GLN A 20 -35.71 31.80 24.03
C GLN A 20 -36.29 30.73 23.11
N GLY A 21 -37.59 30.44 23.25
CA GLY A 21 -38.31 29.50 22.37
C GLY A 21 -38.49 29.98 20.92
N ALA A 22 -38.41 31.29 20.66
CA ALA A 22 -38.40 31.83 19.30
C ALA A 22 -37.04 31.63 18.63
N LEU A 23 -35.95 31.91 19.37
CA LEU A 23 -34.58 31.74 18.87
C LEU A 23 -34.26 30.27 18.58
N TYR A 24 -34.71 29.35 19.44
CA TYR A 24 -34.56 27.91 19.22
C TYR A 24 -35.32 27.43 17.97
N ARG A 25 -36.46 28.06 17.63
CA ARG A 25 -37.22 27.74 16.42
C ARG A 25 -36.49 28.18 15.15
N GLN A 26 -35.86 29.36 15.16
CA GLN A 26 -35.02 29.81 14.04
C GLN A 26 -33.75 28.95 13.84
N LEU A 27 -33.26 28.27 14.88
CA LEU A 27 -32.14 27.33 14.80
C LEU A 27 -32.54 25.92 14.32
N LEU A 28 -33.85 25.63 14.26
CA LEU A 28 -34.39 24.38 13.72
C LEU A 28 -34.83 24.50 12.26
N ASP A 29 -34.98 25.72 11.73
CA ASP A 29 -35.18 25.97 10.30
C ASP A 29 -33.90 25.60 9.53
N THR A 30 -33.87 24.34 9.08
CA THR A 30 -32.88 23.84 8.13
C THR A 30 -33.42 24.17 6.73
N PRO A 31 -32.70 24.96 5.89
CA PRO A 31 -33.21 25.28 4.56
C PRO A 31 -33.35 23.99 3.73
N GLU A 32 -34.50 23.84 3.07
CA GLU A 32 -34.71 22.74 2.12
C GLU A 32 -33.72 22.89 0.96
N VAL A 33 -32.79 21.95 0.86
CA VAL A 33 -31.89 21.85 -0.29
C VAL A 33 -32.71 21.34 -1.46
N GLU A 34 -32.92 22.19 -2.46
CA GLU A 34 -33.56 21.81 -3.72
C GLU A 34 -32.89 20.54 -4.28
N PRO A 35 -33.66 19.56 -4.81
CA PRO A 35 -33.09 18.31 -5.30
C PRO A 35 -32.15 18.60 -6.47
N ALA A 36 -30.85 18.54 -6.17
CA ALA A 36 -29.79 18.78 -7.15
C ALA A 36 -30.04 17.93 -8.39
N ALA A 37 -29.96 18.59 -9.56
CA ALA A 37 -30.26 17.96 -10.82
C ALA A 37 -29.42 16.68 -11.01
N ARG A 38 -30.11 15.61 -11.42
CA ARG A 38 -29.61 14.46 -12.19
C ARG A 38 -28.13 14.14 -11.95
N ALA A 39 -27.89 13.14 -11.09
CA ALA A 39 -26.55 12.56 -10.91
C ALA A 39 -25.84 12.38 -12.26
N GLU A 40 -24.80 13.20 -12.46
CA GLU A 40 -23.91 13.05 -13.60
C GLU A 40 -23.24 11.68 -13.47
N GLU A 41 -23.22 10.92 -14.57
CA GLU A 41 -22.33 9.76 -14.65
C GLU A 41 -20.92 10.22 -14.29
N PRO A 42 -20.18 9.52 -13.40
CA PRO A 42 -18.90 10.03 -12.90
C PRO A 42 -17.98 10.31 -14.08
N ALA A 43 -17.75 11.60 -14.34
CA ALA A 43 -17.01 12.07 -15.50
C ALA A 43 -15.69 11.31 -15.59
N ALA A 44 -15.45 10.67 -16.74
CA ALA A 44 -14.26 9.86 -16.96
C ALA A 44 -13.03 10.71 -16.66
N LEU A 45 -12.27 10.31 -15.63
CA LEU A 45 -11.18 11.11 -15.06
C LEU A 45 -10.14 11.43 -16.15
N GLU A 46 -10.12 12.66 -16.65
CA GLU A 46 -9.30 13.06 -17.82
C GLU A 46 -7.77 12.95 -17.60
N GLY A 47 -7.33 12.52 -16.41
CA GLY A 47 -5.94 12.16 -16.09
C GLY A 47 -5.40 10.92 -16.81
N HIS A 48 -6.23 10.13 -17.53
CA HIS A 48 -5.82 8.85 -18.14
C HIS A 48 -4.72 8.91 -19.23
N SER A 49 -4.27 10.11 -19.63
CA SER A 49 -3.16 10.27 -20.57
C SER A 49 -1.85 9.62 -20.08
N GLN A 50 -1.61 9.55 -18.77
CA GLN A 50 -0.43 8.92 -18.14
C GLN A 50 -0.78 7.81 -17.13
N SER A 51 -1.80 7.01 -17.44
CA SER A 51 -2.23 5.83 -16.65
C SER A 51 -2.17 4.55 -17.48
N PHE A 52 -2.13 3.38 -16.83
CA PHE A 52 -2.34 2.06 -17.47
C PHE A 52 -3.75 1.89 -18.05
N GLY A 53 -4.72 2.69 -17.59
CA GLY A 53 -6.12 2.64 -18.03
C GLY A 53 -7.07 2.07 -16.98
N ARG A 54 -8.29 1.74 -17.39
CA ARG A 54 -9.34 1.25 -16.51
C ARG A 54 -9.23 -0.26 -16.30
N VAL A 55 -9.19 -0.71 -15.05
CA VAL A 55 -9.29 -2.14 -14.70
C VAL A 55 -10.72 -2.64 -15.00
N LEU A 56 -10.87 -3.50 -16.00
CA LEU A 56 -12.15 -4.11 -16.36
C LEU A 56 -12.50 -5.27 -15.44
N THR A 57 -11.55 -6.18 -15.22
CA THR A 57 -11.71 -7.37 -14.36
C THR A 57 -10.35 -7.94 -13.97
N VAL A 58 -10.34 -8.80 -12.94
CA VAL A 58 -9.18 -9.61 -12.56
C VAL A 58 -9.40 -11.04 -13.06
N LEU A 59 -8.44 -11.55 -13.83
CA LEU A 59 -8.38 -12.93 -14.28
C LEU A 59 -7.47 -13.73 -13.33
N PRO A 60 -8.00 -14.76 -12.65
CA PRO A 60 -7.19 -15.59 -11.75
C PRO A 60 -5.98 -16.24 -12.45
N PRO A 61 -4.85 -16.44 -11.73
CA PRO A 61 -4.67 -16.10 -10.32
C PRO A 61 -4.30 -14.62 -10.08
N ASP A 62 -3.66 -13.96 -11.04
CA ASP A 62 -2.85 -12.74 -10.80
C ASP A 62 -2.84 -11.72 -11.95
N LYS A 63 -3.78 -11.77 -12.90
CA LYS A 63 -3.79 -10.88 -14.06
C LYS A 63 -4.94 -9.89 -13.99
N ALA A 64 -4.76 -8.68 -14.51
CA ALA A 64 -5.83 -7.70 -14.69
C ALA A 64 -6.03 -7.41 -16.18
N LEU A 65 -7.29 -7.48 -16.63
CA LEU A 65 -7.66 -7.00 -17.96
C LEU A 65 -7.95 -5.49 -17.86
N LEU A 66 -7.22 -4.72 -18.67
CA LEU A 66 -7.27 -3.26 -18.70
C LEU A 66 -7.81 -2.77 -20.04
N GLU A 67 -8.45 -1.60 -20.03
CA GLU A 67 -8.81 -0.85 -21.23
C GLU A 67 -8.19 0.55 -21.20
N ARG A 68 -7.57 0.95 -22.31
CA ARG A 68 -7.07 2.31 -22.52
C ARG A 68 -7.26 2.73 -23.97
N GLN A 69 -8.03 3.80 -24.19
CA GLN A 69 -8.29 4.36 -25.52
C GLN A 69 -8.86 3.32 -26.51
N GLY A 70 -9.77 2.46 -26.04
CA GLY A 70 -10.39 1.40 -26.83
C GLY A 70 -9.50 0.19 -27.08
N LYS A 71 -8.27 0.15 -26.54
CA LYS A 71 -7.36 -1.01 -26.63
C LYS A 71 -7.40 -1.81 -25.35
N LEU A 72 -7.52 -3.13 -25.48
CA LEU A 72 -7.41 -4.05 -24.34
C LEU A 72 -5.95 -4.48 -24.10
N SER A 73 -5.59 -4.66 -22.85
CA SER A 73 -4.28 -5.17 -22.45
C SER A 73 -4.37 -6.00 -21.17
N LEU A 74 -3.52 -7.02 -21.06
CA LEU A 74 -3.40 -7.87 -19.89
C LEU A 74 -2.17 -7.45 -19.08
N LEU A 75 -2.34 -7.16 -17.79
CA LEU A 75 -1.27 -6.79 -16.86
C LEU A 75 -1.04 -7.89 -15.82
N SER A 76 0.22 -8.15 -15.44
CA SER A 76 0.55 -9.02 -14.30
C SER A 76 0.62 -8.23 -12.99
N LEU A 77 -0.27 -8.55 -12.06
CA LEU A 77 -0.38 -7.90 -10.76
C LEU A 77 0.82 -8.26 -9.88
N VAL A 78 1.31 -9.50 -9.91
CA VAL A 78 2.53 -9.91 -9.18
C VAL A 78 3.79 -9.17 -9.69
N VAL A 79 3.89 -8.92 -11.00
CA VAL A 79 5.02 -8.13 -11.54
C VAL A 79 4.88 -6.66 -11.16
N ALA A 80 3.68 -6.08 -11.23
CA ALA A 80 3.40 -4.71 -10.80
C ALA A 80 3.67 -4.50 -9.29
N GLU A 81 3.24 -5.43 -8.44
CA GLU A 81 3.47 -5.42 -6.99
C GLU A 81 4.97 -5.50 -6.66
N ARG A 82 5.74 -6.32 -7.38
CA ARG A 82 7.20 -6.38 -7.24
C ARG A 82 7.86 -5.05 -7.61
N TRP A 83 7.44 -4.38 -8.68
CA TRP A 83 7.94 -3.05 -9.04
C TRP A 83 7.59 -2.01 -7.96
N LEU A 84 6.38 -2.05 -7.42
CA LEU A 84 5.97 -1.18 -6.32
C LEU A 84 6.84 -1.41 -5.07
N LYS A 85 7.00 -2.66 -4.66
CA LYS A 85 7.85 -3.06 -3.52
C LYS A 85 9.30 -2.62 -3.72
N GLN A 86 9.86 -2.76 -4.93
CA GLN A 86 11.20 -2.26 -5.26
C GLN A 86 11.29 -0.73 -5.13
N ALA A 87 10.32 0.03 -5.65
CA ALA A 87 10.33 1.49 -5.57
C ALA A 87 10.16 2.00 -4.12
N GLN A 88 9.35 1.32 -3.30
CA GLN A 88 9.22 1.60 -1.87
C GLN A 88 10.48 1.23 -1.05
N LEU A 89 11.36 0.38 -1.61
CA LEU A 89 12.62 -0.06 -1.01
C LEU A 89 13.85 0.65 -1.63
N ALA A 90 13.68 1.53 -2.61
CA ALA A 90 14.77 2.35 -3.10
C ALA A 90 14.97 3.54 -2.14
N PRO A 91 16.15 3.72 -1.53
CA PRO A 91 16.38 4.87 -0.66
C PRO A 91 16.33 6.17 -1.49
N GLY A 92 15.68 7.19 -0.92
CA GLY A 92 15.81 8.56 -1.39
C GLY A 92 17.10 9.20 -0.87
N SER A 93 17.24 10.52 -1.06
CA SER A 93 18.39 11.29 -0.57
C SER A 93 18.61 11.23 0.95
N GLU A 94 17.60 10.85 1.73
CA GLU A 94 17.65 10.71 3.18
C GLU A 94 17.71 9.23 3.66
N GLY A 95 17.87 8.27 2.74
CA GLY A 95 17.74 6.84 3.04
C GLY A 95 16.29 6.39 3.21
N LEU A 96 16.09 5.17 3.70
CA LEU A 96 14.79 4.65 4.12
C LEU A 96 14.56 4.86 5.61
N ARG A 97 13.33 5.27 5.98
CA ARG A 97 12.93 5.45 7.37
C ARG A 97 12.85 4.11 8.11
N ALA A 98 13.90 3.80 8.86
CA ALA A 98 13.96 2.70 9.82
C ALA A 98 12.82 2.79 10.85
N GLN A 99 12.21 1.66 11.18
CA GLN A 99 11.19 1.54 12.22
C GLN A 99 11.52 0.39 13.17
N PRO A 100 11.39 0.58 14.50
CA PRO A 100 11.69 -0.46 15.47
C PRO A 100 10.72 -1.64 15.35
N LEU A 101 11.29 -2.84 15.42
CA LEU A 101 10.56 -4.09 15.60
C LEU A 101 9.99 -4.14 17.03
N LEU A 102 8.78 -4.69 17.18
CA LEU A 102 8.17 -4.91 18.50
C LEU A 102 8.96 -5.95 19.32
N ILE A 103 9.57 -6.91 18.63
CA ILE A 103 10.46 -7.92 19.18
C ILE A 103 11.72 -7.92 18.29
N PRO A 104 12.91 -7.58 18.82
CA PRO A 104 14.15 -7.64 18.04
C PRO A 104 14.43 -9.06 17.53
N LEU A 105 14.74 -9.19 16.24
CA LEU A 105 14.98 -10.49 15.62
C LEU A 105 16.43 -10.91 15.83
N ARG A 106 16.64 -11.93 16.68
CA ARG A 106 17.96 -12.51 16.94
C ARG A 106 18.22 -13.72 16.05
N LEU A 107 19.33 -13.69 15.33
CA LEU A 107 19.73 -14.75 14.40
C LEU A 107 21.15 -15.21 14.72
N LYS A 108 21.38 -16.52 14.66
CA LYS A 108 22.73 -17.08 14.71
C LYS A 108 23.31 -17.02 13.31
N VAL A 109 24.55 -16.54 13.20
CA VAL A 109 25.28 -16.45 11.93
C VAL A 109 26.61 -17.17 12.06
N SER A 110 27.10 -17.72 10.95
CA SER A 110 28.50 -18.13 10.82
C SER A 110 29.42 -16.91 10.86
N ARG A 111 30.73 -17.15 11.00
CA ARG A 111 31.73 -16.08 10.98
C ARG A 111 31.77 -15.36 9.63
N GLU A 112 31.66 -16.10 8.54
CA GLU A 112 31.70 -15.56 7.18
C GLU A 112 30.49 -14.65 6.92
N GLU A 113 29.29 -15.09 7.29
CA GLU A 113 28.07 -14.29 7.18
C GLU A 113 28.10 -13.04 8.07
N HIS A 114 28.64 -13.15 9.29
CA HIS A 114 28.86 -12.01 10.18
C HIS A 114 29.77 -10.96 9.52
N ASP A 115 30.93 -11.39 9.01
CA ASP A 115 31.92 -10.49 8.42
C ASP A 115 31.39 -9.82 7.13
N VAL A 116 30.55 -10.53 6.36
CA VAL A 116 29.79 -9.97 5.21
C VAL A 116 28.76 -8.94 5.65
N LEU A 117 27.98 -9.21 6.70
CA LEU A 117 27.00 -8.25 7.22
C LEU A 117 27.66 -6.98 7.75
N VAL A 118 28.79 -7.12 8.46
CA VAL A 118 29.59 -5.97 8.92
C VAL A 118 30.14 -5.17 7.73
N LYS A 119 30.67 -5.82 6.68
CA LYS A 119 31.11 -5.15 5.43
C LYS A 119 30.00 -4.25 4.84
N TYR A 120 28.76 -4.74 4.81
CA TYR A 120 27.62 -4.01 4.22
C TYR A 120 26.75 -3.25 5.24
N GLN A 121 27.18 -3.08 6.50
CA GLN A 121 26.35 -2.48 7.55
C GLN A 121 25.89 -1.05 7.23
N ALA A 122 26.74 -0.24 6.58
CA ALA A 122 26.38 1.13 6.16
C ALA A 122 25.24 1.14 5.12
N LEU A 123 25.32 0.25 4.12
CA LEU A 123 24.29 0.07 3.10
C LEU A 123 22.98 -0.43 3.72
N LEU A 124 23.06 -1.41 4.63
CA LEU A 124 21.88 -1.95 5.32
C LEU A 124 21.19 -0.89 6.18
N LYS A 125 21.97 -0.01 6.83
CA LYS A 125 21.46 1.15 7.56
C LYS A 125 20.77 2.17 6.64
N GLU A 126 21.32 2.47 5.46
CA GLU A 126 20.67 3.31 4.45
C GLU A 126 19.33 2.72 3.98
N MET A 127 19.26 1.40 3.87
CA MET A 127 18.03 0.63 3.61
C MET A 127 17.10 0.53 4.83
N GLY A 128 17.40 1.23 5.94
CA GLY A 128 16.58 1.23 7.16
C GLY A 128 16.60 -0.07 7.97
N ILE A 129 17.59 -0.95 7.73
CA ILE A 129 17.82 -2.22 8.42
C ILE A 129 19.01 -2.06 9.36
N GLU A 130 18.75 -1.79 10.65
CA GLU A 130 19.81 -1.68 11.66
C GLU A 130 19.86 -2.91 12.56
N PHE A 131 21.07 -3.34 12.88
CA PHE A 131 21.34 -4.50 13.71
C PHE A 131 22.56 -4.30 14.60
N ASP A 132 22.48 -4.87 15.80
CA ASP A 132 23.65 -5.05 16.66
C ASP A 132 24.33 -6.37 16.32
N THR A 133 25.65 -6.43 16.54
CA THR A 133 26.47 -7.64 16.42
C THR A 133 26.98 -8.09 17.79
N ASP A 134 26.89 -9.39 18.03
CA ASP A 134 27.58 -10.15 19.08
C ASP A 134 28.32 -11.32 18.40
N ALA A 135 29.29 -11.94 19.07
CA ALA A 135 30.38 -12.72 18.46
C ALA A 135 29.97 -13.83 17.45
N ARG A 136 28.73 -14.35 17.52
CA ARG A 136 28.10 -15.25 16.52
C ARG A 136 26.60 -15.00 16.34
N GLN A 137 26.11 -13.80 16.71
CA GLN A 137 24.69 -13.46 16.66
C GLN A 137 24.49 -12.04 16.17
N ILE A 138 23.48 -11.84 15.34
CA ILE A 138 23.00 -10.50 15.00
C ILE A 138 21.63 -10.28 15.64
N THR A 139 21.35 -9.05 16.06
CA THR A 139 20.03 -8.64 16.55
C THR A 139 19.51 -7.52 15.68
N ILE A 140 18.62 -7.84 14.72
CA ILE A 140 17.93 -6.81 13.94
C ILE A 140 16.99 -6.05 14.89
N ARG A 141 17.14 -4.72 14.95
CA ARG A 141 16.32 -3.83 15.77
C ARG A 141 15.29 -3.07 14.94
N THR A 142 15.66 -2.65 13.75
CA THR A 142 14.83 -1.81 12.87
C THR A 142 14.78 -2.37 11.46
N VAL A 143 13.66 -2.11 10.78
CA VAL A 143 13.43 -2.43 9.36
C VAL A 143 12.63 -1.30 8.70
N PRO A 144 12.72 -1.08 7.37
CA PRO A 144 11.86 -0.15 6.66
C PRO A 144 10.40 -0.63 6.61
N LEU A 145 9.46 0.29 6.38
CA LEU A 145 8.02 0.02 6.40
C LEU A 145 7.57 -1.20 5.55
N PRO A 146 8.03 -1.39 4.30
CA PRO A 146 7.55 -2.49 3.45
C PRO A 146 7.84 -3.88 4.01
N LEU A 147 8.86 -4.01 4.89
CA LEU A 147 9.27 -5.29 5.47
C LEU A 147 8.52 -5.65 6.75
N ARG A 148 7.76 -4.71 7.35
CA ARG A 148 7.16 -4.88 8.69
C ARG A 148 6.15 -6.04 8.80
N LYS A 149 5.54 -6.45 7.69
CA LYS A 149 4.57 -7.57 7.60
C LYS A 149 5.14 -8.84 6.96
N GLN A 150 6.38 -8.80 6.49
CA GLN A 150 6.99 -9.86 5.69
C GLN A 150 7.66 -10.92 6.59
N ASN A 151 7.99 -12.09 6.03
CA ASN A 151 8.74 -13.11 6.77
C ASN A 151 10.23 -12.71 6.87
N LEU A 152 10.51 -11.81 7.82
CA LEU A 152 11.84 -11.29 8.11
C LEU A 152 12.85 -12.39 8.45
N GLN A 153 12.41 -13.54 8.99
CA GLN A 153 13.33 -14.63 9.29
C GLN A 153 13.94 -15.18 8.01
N ILE A 154 13.12 -15.57 7.02
CA ILE A 154 13.63 -16.10 5.75
C ILE A 154 14.52 -15.06 5.06
N LEU A 155 14.01 -13.84 4.87
CA LEU A 155 14.72 -12.77 4.16
C LEU A 155 16.11 -12.47 4.76
N ILE A 156 16.21 -12.36 6.09
CA ILE A 156 17.47 -11.98 6.74
C ILE A 156 18.45 -13.17 6.84
N HIS A 157 17.99 -14.44 6.85
CA HIS A 157 18.90 -15.59 6.72
C HIS A 157 19.50 -15.71 5.31
N GLU A 158 18.75 -15.38 4.25
CA GLU A 158 19.25 -15.48 2.86
C GLU A 158 20.15 -14.29 2.46
N LEU A 159 19.95 -13.13 3.10
CA LEU A 159 20.64 -11.88 2.79
C LEU A 159 22.19 -11.97 2.85
N PRO A 160 22.83 -12.56 3.88
CA PRO A 160 24.28 -12.77 3.89
C PRO A 160 24.77 -13.60 2.70
N GLY A 161 24.04 -14.67 2.36
CA GLY A 161 24.37 -15.54 1.23
C GLY A 161 24.31 -14.82 -0.12
N TYR A 162 23.37 -13.88 -0.29
CA TYR A 162 23.34 -12.99 -1.45
C TYR A 162 24.53 -12.02 -1.45
N LEU A 163 24.74 -11.29 -0.34
CA LEU A 163 25.79 -10.28 -0.22
C LEU A 163 27.21 -10.85 -0.38
N ALA A 164 27.45 -12.08 0.09
CA ALA A 164 28.72 -12.79 -0.05
C ALA A 164 29.12 -13.07 -1.51
N GLN A 165 28.13 -13.19 -2.41
CA GLN A 165 28.36 -13.46 -3.83
C GLN A 165 28.66 -12.19 -4.65
N GLN A 166 28.57 -11.00 -4.04
CA GLN A 166 28.73 -9.73 -4.73
C GLN A 166 30.06 -9.06 -4.36
N ALA A 167 30.78 -8.54 -5.35
CA ALA A 167 31.97 -7.72 -5.11
C ALA A 167 31.58 -6.38 -4.47
N ASP A 168 30.57 -5.72 -5.07
CA ASP A 168 29.97 -4.45 -4.67
C ASP A 168 28.45 -4.50 -4.92
N VAL A 169 27.66 -3.77 -4.12
CA VAL A 169 26.19 -3.79 -4.14
C VAL A 169 25.66 -2.37 -3.93
N SER A 170 24.95 -1.84 -4.93
CA SER A 170 24.19 -0.60 -4.77
C SER A 170 22.85 -0.83 -4.06
N ALA A 171 22.33 0.21 -3.42
CA ALA A 171 21.02 0.16 -2.76
C ALA A 171 19.88 -0.26 -3.71
N SER A 172 19.93 0.16 -4.98
CA SER A 172 18.96 -0.25 -6.01
C SER A 172 19.00 -1.75 -6.33
N GLN A 173 20.20 -2.36 -6.32
CA GLN A 173 20.34 -3.82 -6.49
C GLN A 173 19.80 -4.57 -5.27
N LEU A 174 20.10 -4.09 -4.06
CA LEU A 174 19.58 -4.67 -2.83
C LEU A 174 18.06 -4.51 -2.71
N ALA A 175 17.50 -3.36 -3.05
CA ALA A 175 16.05 -3.12 -3.13
C ALA A 175 15.37 -4.10 -4.09
N LEU A 176 15.95 -4.33 -5.27
CA LEU A 176 15.46 -5.31 -6.25
C LEU A 176 15.57 -6.76 -5.73
N TRP A 177 16.66 -7.10 -5.04
CA TRP A 177 16.83 -8.43 -4.45
C TRP A 177 15.78 -8.65 -3.36
N ILE A 178 15.64 -7.72 -2.41
CA ILE A 178 14.64 -7.80 -1.33
C ILE A 178 13.23 -7.91 -1.93
N ALA A 179 12.85 -7.04 -2.87
CA ALA A 179 11.52 -7.05 -3.51
C ALA A 179 11.20 -8.36 -4.26
N ARG A 180 12.20 -9.15 -4.66
CA ARG A 180 12.00 -10.49 -5.25
C ARG A 180 11.74 -11.59 -4.22
N HIS A 181 12.21 -11.42 -2.99
CA HIS A 181 12.05 -12.37 -1.88
C HIS A 181 10.84 -12.05 -0.98
N LEU A 182 10.15 -10.93 -1.20
CA LEU A 182 8.88 -10.65 -0.55
C LEU A 182 7.77 -11.49 -1.18
N ALA A 183 6.94 -12.09 -0.35
CA ALA A 183 5.73 -12.77 -0.81
C ALA A 183 4.74 -11.75 -1.39
N SER A 184 3.79 -12.22 -2.21
CA SER A 184 2.58 -11.45 -2.52
C SER A 184 1.81 -11.20 -1.23
N ASP A 185 1.30 -9.98 -1.01
CA ASP A 185 0.43 -9.70 0.14
C ASP A 185 -0.99 -10.26 -0.09
N HIS A 186 -1.24 -10.78 -1.31
CA HIS A 186 -2.52 -11.27 -1.79
C HIS A 186 -2.41 -12.73 -2.25
N GLU A 187 -3.17 -13.63 -1.59
CA GLU A 187 -3.37 -15.02 -2.03
C GLU A 187 -4.36 -15.10 -3.21
N GLN A 188 -5.35 -14.19 -3.23
CA GLN A 188 -6.28 -13.98 -4.34
C GLN A 188 -6.43 -12.48 -4.57
N TRP A 189 -6.46 -12.06 -5.83
CA TRP A 189 -6.59 -10.66 -6.23
C TRP A 189 -8.05 -10.26 -6.46
N SER A 190 -8.48 -9.16 -5.86
CA SER A 190 -9.75 -8.49 -6.16
C SER A 190 -9.54 -7.27 -7.07
N GLN A 191 -10.60 -6.85 -7.76
CA GLN A 191 -10.55 -5.67 -8.63
C GLN A 191 -10.18 -4.39 -7.87
N ALA A 192 -10.63 -4.24 -6.62
CA ALA A 192 -10.25 -3.11 -5.77
C ALA A 192 -8.75 -3.11 -5.43
N GLN A 193 -8.17 -4.27 -5.11
CA GLN A 193 -6.74 -4.41 -4.86
C GLN A 193 -5.92 -4.11 -6.12
N ALA A 194 -6.36 -4.58 -7.29
CA ALA A 194 -5.73 -4.28 -8.57
C ALA A 194 -5.75 -2.77 -8.88
N ILE A 195 -6.87 -2.08 -8.64
CA ILE A 195 -6.98 -0.62 -8.82
C ILE A 195 -6.03 0.13 -7.88
N THR A 196 -6.02 -0.20 -6.58
CA THR A 196 -5.11 0.43 -5.61
C THR A 196 -3.64 0.21 -5.97
N LEU A 197 -3.26 -1.03 -6.32
CA LEU A 197 -1.92 -1.36 -6.76
C LEU A 197 -1.49 -0.51 -7.96
N LEU A 198 -2.34 -0.41 -9.00
CA LEU A 198 -1.98 0.32 -10.21
C LEU A 198 -1.88 1.82 -9.96
N ALA A 199 -2.76 2.40 -9.15
CA ALA A 199 -2.64 3.81 -8.75
C ALA A 199 -1.31 4.09 -8.02
N ASP A 200 -0.86 3.19 -7.14
CA ASP A 200 0.43 3.31 -6.46
C ASP A 200 1.64 3.10 -7.39
N VAL A 201 1.53 2.19 -8.37
CA VAL A 201 2.57 1.98 -9.40
C VAL A 201 2.64 3.17 -10.35
N GLU A 202 1.53 3.77 -10.76
CA GLU A 202 1.51 4.99 -11.58
C GLU A 202 2.18 6.15 -10.85
N ARG A 203 1.93 6.28 -9.54
CA ARG A 203 2.47 7.32 -8.67
C ARG A 203 3.97 7.17 -8.38
N LEU A 204 4.45 5.95 -8.13
CA LEU A 204 5.85 5.70 -7.74
C LEU A 204 6.75 5.20 -8.88
N CYS A 205 6.17 4.68 -9.96
CA CYS A 205 6.88 4.13 -11.12
C CYS A 205 6.35 4.67 -12.46
N PRO A 206 6.28 6.00 -12.68
CA PRO A 206 5.74 6.59 -13.91
C PRO A 206 6.46 6.15 -15.19
N GLN A 207 7.71 5.67 -15.09
CA GLN A 207 8.46 5.05 -16.19
C GLN A 207 7.80 3.78 -16.74
N LEU A 208 7.11 2.99 -15.89
CA LEU A 208 6.44 1.76 -16.31
C LEU A 208 5.16 2.02 -17.10
N VAL A 209 4.53 3.18 -16.91
CA VAL A 209 3.37 3.58 -17.72
C VAL A 209 3.82 4.06 -19.10
N LYS A 210 4.97 4.75 -19.17
CA LYS A 210 5.56 5.27 -20.42
C LYS A 210 6.13 4.15 -21.29
N SER A 211 6.82 3.19 -20.68
CA SER A 211 7.49 2.08 -21.36
C SER A 211 7.36 0.79 -20.54
N PRO A 212 6.17 0.15 -20.52
CA PRO A 212 5.97 -1.08 -19.77
C PRO A 212 6.83 -2.22 -20.35
N PRO A 213 7.60 -2.96 -19.54
CA PRO A 213 8.29 -4.15 -20.03
C PRO A 213 7.28 -5.25 -20.38
N GLY A 214 7.60 -6.10 -21.35
CA GLY A 214 6.69 -7.15 -21.82
C GLY A 214 6.27 -8.16 -20.76
N GLY A 215 7.01 -8.31 -19.66
CA GLY A 215 6.59 -9.12 -18.50
C GLY A 215 5.54 -8.46 -17.60
N LEU A 216 5.29 -7.15 -17.76
CA LEU A 216 4.31 -6.39 -16.99
C LEU A 216 2.98 -6.26 -17.74
N LEU A 217 3.01 -5.81 -19.00
CA LEU A 217 1.83 -5.51 -19.81
C LEU A 217 1.95 -6.13 -21.21
N GLN A 218 0.88 -6.73 -21.70
CA GLN A 218 0.76 -7.26 -23.06
C GLN A 218 -0.55 -6.78 -23.71
N PRO A 219 -0.58 -6.39 -24.99
CA PRO A 219 -1.82 -6.11 -25.70
C PRO A 219 -2.63 -7.41 -25.85
N VAL A 220 -3.96 -7.32 -25.79
CA VAL A 220 -4.86 -8.43 -26.11
C VAL A 220 -5.27 -8.31 -27.57
N ASP A 221 -4.94 -9.29 -28.40
CA ASP A 221 -5.43 -9.35 -29.78
C ASP A 221 -6.87 -9.86 -29.81
N LEU A 222 -7.75 -9.09 -30.46
CA LEU A 222 -9.16 -9.40 -30.66
C LEU A 222 -9.47 -9.73 -32.13
N GLN A 223 -8.53 -9.59 -33.07
CA GLN A 223 -8.81 -9.72 -34.51
C GLN A 223 -9.37 -11.11 -34.86
N SER A 224 -8.82 -12.17 -34.27
CA SER A 224 -9.32 -13.54 -34.47
C SER A 224 -10.79 -13.69 -34.05
N ALA A 225 -11.17 -13.17 -32.88
CA ALA A 225 -12.55 -13.21 -32.39
C ALA A 225 -13.49 -12.30 -33.19
N MET A 226 -13.02 -11.11 -33.58
CA MET A 226 -13.79 -10.17 -34.40
C MET A 226 -14.05 -10.68 -35.82
N ASN A 227 -13.17 -11.51 -36.36
CA ASN A 227 -13.38 -12.11 -37.68
C ASN A 227 -14.34 -13.31 -37.60
N ALA A 228 -14.18 -14.18 -36.60
CA ALA A 228 -15.11 -15.30 -36.37
C ALA A 228 -16.58 -14.87 -36.13
N LEU A 229 -16.82 -13.61 -35.75
CA LEU A 229 -18.16 -13.02 -35.56
C LEU A 229 -18.69 -12.25 -36.79
N LYS A 230 -18.00 -12.28 -37.94
CA LYS A 230 -18.45 -11.66 -39.20
C LYS A 230 -18.91 -12.68 -40.25
N ASP A 231 -18.62 -13.96 -40.04
CA ASP A 231 -18.82 -15.03 -41.02
C ASP A 231 -20.16 -15.79 -40.82
N ASP A 232 -21.11 -15.19 -40.08
CA ASP A 232 -22.52 -15.60 -39.89
C ASP A 232 -23.49 -14.61 -40.59
#